data_AF-A0A6J4NQD8-F1
#
_entry.id   AF-A0A6J4NQD8-F1
#
_cell.length_a   1.000
_cell.length_b   1.000
_cell.length_c   1.000
_cell.angle_alpha   90.00
_cell.angle_beta   90.00
_cell.angle_gamma   90.00
#
_symmetry.space_group_name_H-M   'P 1'
#
loop_
_entity.id
_entity.type
_entity.pdbx_description
1 polymer ?
#
loop_
_entity_poly.entity_id
_entity_poly.type
_entity_poly.pdbx_seq_one_letter_code
_entity_poly.pdbx_strand_id
1 'polypeptide(L)' 'MDEQQSEASGSVDAAQEERTGLAPVDEVLDQVARLSERPVSEHVAVFERAHEQLRRALDARPDS' A
#
# COMPACT_ATOMS: atom_id res chain seq x y z
N MET A 1 -17.91 -11.48 -34.59
CA MET A 1 -16.83 -10.87 -33.78
C MET A 1 -17.49 -10.63 -32.45
N ASP A 2 -17.51 -11.68 -31.67
CA ASP A 2 -18.35 -11.82 -30.49
C ASP A 2 -17.42 -11.75 -29.29
N GLU A 3 -17.63 -10.70 -28.50
CA GLU A 3 -17.44 -10.72 -27.06
C GLU A 3 -16.00 -10.97 -26.55
N GLN A 4 -15.12 -10.01 -26.84
CA GLN A 4 -14.03 -9.64 -25.92
C GLN A 4 -14.65 -9.01 -24.66
N GLN A 5 -15.36 -9.82 -23.87
CA GLN A 5 -16.06 -9.39 -22.67
C GLN A 5 -15.78 -10.38 -21.53
N SER A 6 -14.50 -10.51 -21.18
CA SER A 6 -14.03 -11.16 -19.95
C SER A 6 -12.65 -10.64 -19.52
N GLU A 7 -12.44 -9.34 -19.66
CA GLU A 7 -11.29 -8.62 -19.09
C GLU A 7 -11.78 -7.55 -18.11
N ALA A 8 -12.61 -7.93 -17.14
CA ALA A 8 -12.99 -7.05 -16.04
C ALA A 8 -13.26 -7.82 -14.73
N SER A 9 -12.59 -8.96 -14.56
CA SER A 9 -12.55 -9.67 -13.27
C SER A 9 -11.11 -10.04 -12.91
N GLY A 10 -10.18 -9.13 -13.17
CA GLY A 10 -8.78 -9.27 -12.81
C GLY A 10 -8.24 -7.93 -12.38
N SER A 11 -8.04 -7.75 -11.06
CA SER A 11 -7.03 -6.90 -10.40
C SER A 11 -7.39 -6.38 -9.00
N VAL A 12 -8.39 -6.94 -8.30
CA VAL A 12 -8.51 -6.68 -6.83
C VAL A 12 -7.73 -7.70 -5.99
N ASP A 13 -7.26 -8.80 -6.60
CA ASP A 13 -6.51 -9.89 -5.94
C ASP A 13 -4.99 -9.84 -6.21
N ALA A 14 -4.50 -8.88 -7.00
CA ALA A 14 -3.06 -8.72 -7.26
C ALA A 14 -2.31 -8.04 -6.10
N ALA A 15 -3.05 -7.58 -5.08
CA ALA A 15 -2.51 -7.02 -3.85
C ALA A 15 -2.75 -7.96 -2.67
N GLN A 16 -2.44 -9.24 -2.84
CA GLN A 16 -1.75 -9.91 -1.73
C GLN A 16 -0.44 -9.14 -1.54
N GLU A 17 -0.49 -8.04 -0.80
CA GLU A 17 0.62 -7.11 -0.62
C GLU A 17 1.83 -7.93 -0.16
N GLU A 18 2.82 -8.07 -1.04
CA GLU A 18 4.02 -8.83 -0.75
C GLU A 18 4.63 -8.27 0.53
N ARG A 19 4.47 -9.03 1.62
CA ARG A 19 5.01 -8.64 2.92
C ARG A 19 6.51 -8.59 2.78
N THR A 20 7.09 -7.46 3.16
CA THR A 20 8.53 -7.24 3.14
C THR A 20 9.24 -8.05 4.24
N GLY A 21 8.47 -8.60 5.19
CA GLY A 21 8.99 -9.27 6.38
C GLY A 21 9.50 -8.31 7.45
N LEU A 22 9.42 -7.00 7.19
CA LEU A 22 9.76 -5.94 8.12
C LEU A 22 8.47 -5.35 8.67
N ALA A 23 8.16 -5.69 9.92
CA ALA A 23 6.96 -5.21 10.63
C ALA A 23 6.65 -3.71 10.44
N PRO A 24 7.61 -2.77 10.55
CA PRO A 24 7.31 -1.35 10.36
C PRO A 24 7.00 -0.96 8.91
N VAL A 25 7.52 -1.69 7.91
CA VAL A 25 7.21 -1.46 6.50
C VAL A 25 5.87 -2.10 6.14
N ASP A 26 5.59 -3.28 6.67
CA ASP A 26 4.31 -3.97 6.47
C ASP A 26 3.13 -3.17 7.07
N GLU A 27 3.34 -2.49 8.22
CA GLU A 27 2.35 -1.57 8.80
C GLU A 27 2.09 -0.34 7.92
N VAL A 28 3.10 0.16 7.21
CA VAL A 28 2.95 1.25 6.25
C VAL A 28 2.14 0.80 5.03
N LEU A 29 2.40 -0.41 4.53
CA LEU A 29 1.63 -1.01 3.43
C LEU A 29 0.16 -1.16 3.82
N ASP A 30 -0.14 -1.71 5.00
CA ASP A 30 -1.50 -1.85 5.51
C ASP A 30 -2.25 -0.49 5.60
N GLN A 31 -1.55 0.58 5.95
CA GLN A 31 -2.12 1.93 6.01
C GLN A 31 -2.50 2.47 4.63
N VAL A 32 -1.70 2.17 3.61
CA VAL A 32 -1.95 2.59 2.22
C VAL A 32 -3.03 1.72 1.57
N ALA A 33 -3.06 0.42 1.84
CA ALA A 33 -4.08 -0.51 1.36
C ALA A 33 -5.51 -0.02 1.68
N ARG A 34 -5.70 0.37 2.95
CA ARG A 34 -6.98 0.82 3.51
C ARG A 34 -7.35 2.24 3.09
N LEU A 35 -6.47 2.95 2.38
CA LEU A 35 -6.72 4.32 1.98
C LEU A 35 -7.86 4.44 0.96
N SER A 36 -8.04 3.41 0.14
CA SER A 36 -9.14 3.30 -0.82
C SER A 36 -10.52 3.36 -0.16
N GLU A 37 -10.62 2.99 1.11
CA GLU A 37 -11.85 3.00 1.91
C GLU A 37 -12.14 4.38 2.54
N ARG A 38 -11.24 5.35 2.39
CA ARG A 38 -11.29 6.66 3.05
C ARG A 38 -11.57 7.79 2.05
N PRO A 39 -12.13 8.93 2.52
CA PRO A 39 -12.28 10.12 1.70
C PRO A 39 -10.92 10.63 1.18
N VAL A 40 -10.88 11.04 -0.09
CA VAL A 40 -9.65 11.57 -0.75
C VAL A 40 -9.05 12.75 0.02
N SER A 41 -9.87 13.57 0.69
CA SER A 41 -9.42 14.67 1.55
C SER A 41 -8.51 14.21 2.69
N GLU A 42 -8.64 12.96 3.13
CA GLU A 42 -7.82 12.38 4.20
C GLU A 42 -6.56 11.70 3.68
N HIS A 43 -6.47 11.44 2.36
CA HIS A 43 -5.39 10.64 1.78
C HIS A 43 -4.02 11.27 2.01
N VAL A 44 -3.92 12.59 1.84
CA VAL A 44 -2.67 13.33 2.00
C VAL A 44 -2.10 13.16 3.41
N ALA A 45 -2.92 13.36 4.44
CA ALA A 45 -2.47 13.23 5.83
C ALA A 45 -2.00 11.81 6.17
N VAL A 46 -2.64 10.79 5.60
CA VAL A 46 -2.22 9.40 5.77
C VAL A 46 -0.91 9.12 5.06
N PHE A 47 -0.78 9.57 3.81
CA PHE A 47 0.46 9.40 3.05
C PHE A 47 1.64 10.09 3.72
N GLU A 48 1.47 11.31 4.23
CA GLU A 48 2.53 12.02 4.96
C GLU A 48 2.97 11.25 6.21
N ARG A 49 2.00 10.77 7.00
CA ARG A 49 2.28 9.95 8.19
C ARG A 49 2.97 8.63 7.81
N ALA A 50 2.51 7.98 6.75
CA ALA A 50 3.07 6.72 6.25
C ALA A 50 4.51 6.91 5.75
N HIS A 51 4.79 8.00 5.03
CA HIS A 51 6.15 8.35 4.60
C HIS A 51 7.08 8.63 5.77
N GLU A 52 6.63 9.37 6.78
CA GLU A 52 7.45 9.64 7.98
C GLU A 52 7.77 8.35 8.75
N GLN A 53 6.80 7.44 8.88
CA GLN A 53 6.99 6.12 9.49
C GLN A 53 8.00 5.28 8.69
N LEU A 54 7.85 5.23 7.37
CA LEU A 54 8.76 4.49 6.49
C LEU A 54 10.18 5.05 6.57
N ARG A 55 10.33 6.37 6.51
CA ARG A 55 11.63 7.03 6.64
C ARG A 55 12.32 6.65 7.95
N ARG A 56 11.61 6.74 9.08
CA ARG A 56 12.16 6.34 10.39
C ARG A 56 12.55 4.87 10.44
N ALA A 57 11.74 3.99 9.85
CA ALA A 57 12.03 2.57 9.80
C ALA A 57 13.30 2.25 8.99
N LEU A 58 13.51 2.97 7.89
CA LEU A 58 14.70 2.85 7.05
C LEU A 58 15.93 3.49 7.71
N ASP A 59 15.79 4.69 8.29
CA ASP A 59 16.88 5.38 9.01
C ASP A 59 17.33 4.59 10.26
N ALA A 60 16.42 3.84 10.89
CA ALA A 60 16.74 2.96 12.03
C ALA A 60 17.43 1.65 11.64
N ARG A 61 17.53 1.32 10.34
CA ARG A 61 18.45 0.30 9.81
C ARG A 61 19.72 1.02 9.33
N PRO A 62 20.69 1.30 10.22
CA PRO A 62 22.02 1.68 9.75
C PRO A 62 22.57 0.53 8.90
N ASP A 63 23.27 0.89 7.83
CA ASP A 63 23.71 0.04 6.72
C ASP A 63 23.98 -1.43 7.12
N SER A 64 23.27 -2.36 6.47
CA SER A 64 23.62 -3.79 6.44
C SER A 64 24.77 -4.05 5.48
#